data_AF-H0HQF7-F1
#
_entry.id   AF-H0HQF7-F1
#
_cell.length_a   1.000
_cell.length_b   1.000
_cell.length_c   1.000
_cell.angle_alpha   90.00
_cell.angle_beta   90.00
_cell.angle_gamma   90.00
#
_symmetry.space_group_name_H-M   'P 1'
#
loop_
_entity.id
_entity.type
_entity.pdbx_description
1 polymer ?
#
loop_
_entity_poly.entity_id
_entity_poly.type
_entity_poly.pdbx_seq_one_letter_code
_entity_poly.pdbx_strand_id
1 'polypeptide(L)'
;MPAAMDRRLRPIDVLVLPTTPLIAPAIQPLLEDDDLYDRTDGLLLRNPQVANQFDLTAISLSMPEMSLPAGLMLFARRGHDRRLLSIAAAVEELFRRAS
;
A
#
# COMPACT_ATOMS: atom_id res chain seq x y z
N MET A 1 4.76 -14.77 -14.64
CA MET A 1 4.31 -14.40 -13.29
C MET A 1 3.14 -13.39 -13.28
N PRO A 2 3.19 -12.24 -14.01
CA PRO A 2 2.08 -11.27 -14.01
C PRO A 2 0.73 -11.82 -14.52
N ALA A 3 0.73 -12.61 -15.60
CA ALA A 3 -0.50 -13.20 -16.15
C ALA A 3 -1.20 -14.19 -15.19
N ALA A 4 -0.45 -14.88 -14.33
CA ALA A 4 -1.02 -15.77 -13.33
C ALA A 4 -1.68 -14.97 -12.19
N MET A 5 -1.06 -13.85 -11.80
CA MET A 5 -1.62 -12.93 -10.81
C MET A 5 -2.87 -12.23 -11.34
N ASP A 6 -2.84 -11.67 -12.56
CA ASP A 6 -4.02 -11.06 -13.19
C ASP A 6 -5.21 -12.03 -13.19
N ARG A 7 -4.99 -13.28 -13.63
CA ARG A 7 -6.02 -14.33 -13.61
C ARG A 7 -6.61 -14.55 -12.21
N ARG A 8 -5.77 -14.54 -11.17
CA ARG A 8 -6.18 -14.80 -9.78
C ARG A 8 -6.92 -13.60 -9.17
N LEU A 9 -6.61 -12.39 -9.63
CA LEU A 9 -7.28 -11.15 -9.23
C LEU A 9 -8.55 -10.85 -10.03
N ARG A 10 -8.85 -11.57 -11.13
CA ARG A 10 -10.09 -11.36 -11.91
C ARG A 10 -11.39 -11.29 -11.08
N PRO A 11 -11.61 -12.12 -10.04
CA PRO A 11 -12.84 -12.02 -9.23
C PRO A 11 -12.76 -10.96 -8.12
N ILE A 12 -11.63 -10.25 -7.98
CA ILE A 12 -11.39 -9.28 -6.92
C ILE A 12 -11.31 -7.89 -7.55
N ASP A 13 -12.17 -6.98 -7.11
CA ASP A 13 -12.16 -5.61 -7.62
C ASP A 13 -10.98 -4.82 -7.08
N VAL A 14 -10.73 -4.95 -5.77
CA VAL A 14 -9.61 -4.32 -5.06
C VAL A 14 -9.11 -5.25 -3.94
N LEU A 15 -7.79 -5.37 -3.79
CA LEU A 15 -7.15 -5.97 -2.61
C LEU A 15 -6.80 -4.87 -1.61
N VAL A 16 -7.07 -5.07 -0.32
CA VAL A 16 -6.85 -4.08 0.74
C VAL A 16 -5.83 -4.60 1.75
N LEU A 17 -4.87 -3.76 2.13
CA LEU A 17 -3.80 -4.09 3.06
C LEU A 17 -3.20 -2.82 3.68
N PRO A 18 -2.49 -2.89 4.82
CA PRO A 18 -1.68 -1.76 5.29
C PRO A 18 -0.63 -1.38 4.25
N THR A 19 -0.36 -0.08 4.08
CA THR A 19 0.68 0.41 3.16
C THR A 19 2.07 -0.03 3.61
N THR A 20 2.39 0.20 4.88
CA THR A 20 3.65 -0.22 5.52
C THR A 20 3.34 -0.93 6.84
N PRO A 21 4.15 -1.92 7.26
CA PRO A 21 3.96 -2.63 8.52
C PRO A 21 4.62 -1.92 9.71
N LEU A 22 5.25 -0.76 9.50
CA LEU A 22 5.86 0.08 10.52
C LEU A 22 5.49 1.56 10.32
N ILE A 23 5.58 2.32 11.42
CA ILE A 23 5.58 3.79 11.39
C ILE A 23 6.87 4.34 10.79
N ALA A 24 6.94 5.64 10.55
CA ALA A 24 8.17 6.29 10.08
C ALA A 24 9.35 6.00 11.05
N PRO A 25 10.42 5.33 10.58
CA PRO A 25 11.61 5.07 11.40
C PRO A 25 12.43 6.36 11.56
N ALA A 26 13.21 6.45 12.64
CA ALA A 26 14.20 7.51 12.78
C ALA A 26 15.30 7.33 11.72
N ILE A 27 15.73 8.43 11.10
CA ILE A 27 16.71 8.38 9.99
C ILE A 27 18.12 8.06 10.50
N GLN A 28 18.56 8.68 11.61
CA GLN A 28 19.95 8.60 12.06
C GLN A 28 20.46 7.16 12.26
N PRO A 29 19.74 6.26 12.96
CA PRO A 29 20.20 4.87 13.12
C PRO A 29 20.36 4.12 11.79
N LEU A 30 19.56 4.44 10.78
CA LEU A 30 19.62 3.80 9.47
C LEU A 30 20.83 4.25 8.64
N LEU A 31 21.41 5.41 8.95
CA LEU A 31 22.62 5.90 8.28
C LEU A 31 23.90 5.27 8.84
N GLU A 32 23.81 4.69 10.04
CA GLU A 32 24.95 4.17 10.79
C GLU A 32 25.05 2.64 10.76
N ASP A 33 23.99 1.96 10.33
CA ASP A 33 23.86 0.49 10.33
C ASP A 33 23.15 0.01 9.04
N ASP A 34 23.94 -0.55 8.12
CA ASP A 34 23.46 -1.07 6.83
C ASP A 34 22.51 -2.27 7.00
N ASP A 35 22.77 -3.16 7.98
CA ASP A 35 21.90 -4.32 8.23
C ASP A 35 20.52 -3.87 8.76
N LEU A 36 20.51 -2.83 9.60
CA LEU A 36 19.28 -2.21 10.08
C LEU A 36 18.53 -1.51 8.94
N TYR A 37 19.25 -0.82 8.05
CA TYR A 37 18.68 -0.21 6.85
C TYR A 37 17.99 -1.26 5.97
N ASP A 38 18.70 -2.31 5.57
CA ASP A 38 18.19 -3.35 4.67
C ASP A 38 16.95 -4.04 5.25
N ARG A 39 16.97 -4.33 6.55
CA ARG A 39 15.81 -4.91 7.24
C ARG A 39 14.63 -3.95 7.25
N THR A 40 14.88 -2.66 7.49
CA THR A 40 13.83 -1.63 7.56
C THR A 40 13.23 -1.37 6.19
N ASP A 41 14.05 -1.24 5.14
CA ASP A 41 13.60 -1.07 3.75
C ASP A 41 12.78 -2.28 3.29
N GLY A 42 13.26 -3.50 3.57
CA GLY A 42 12.52 -4.72 3.27
C GLY A 42 11.14 -4.76 3.94
N LEU A 43 11.01 -4.24 5.16
CA LEU A 43 9.71 -4.11 5.82
C LEU A 43 8.85 -3.01 5.18
N LEU A 44 9.41 -1.84 4.87
CA LEU A 44 8.70 -0.73 4.22
C LEU A 44 8.15 -1.15 2.86
N LEU A 45 8.92 -1.90 2.08
CA LEU A 45 8.57 -2.33 0.73
C LEU A 45 7.79 -3.65 0.67
N ARG A 46 7.65 -4.37 1.79
CA ARG A 46 6.99 -5.69 1.86
C ARG A 46 5.69 -5.77 1.06
N ASN A 47 4.83 -4.76 1.19
CA ASN A 47 3.54 -4.69 0.50
C ASN A 47 3.62 -3.95 -0.85
N PRO A 48 4.17 -2.72 -0.93
CA PRO A 48 4.26 -1.98 -2.20
C PRO A 48 4.99 -2.75 -3.31
N GLN A 49 6.02 -3.52 -2.95
CA GLN A 49 6.81 -4.28 -3.91
C GLN A 49 5.97 -5.34 -4.64
N VAL A 50 4.90 -5.86 -4.04
CA VAL A 50 3.97 -6.78 -4.70
C VAL A 50 3.32 -6.12 -5.92
N ALA A 51 2.86 -4.87 -5.79
CA ALA A 51 2.28 -4.15 -6.92
C ALA A 51 3.31 -3.90 -8.02
N ASN A 52 4.54 -3.54 -7.65
CA ASN A 52 5.64 -3.33 -8.59
C ASN A 52 5.99 -4.62 -9.36
N GLN A 53 6.10 -5.76 -8.66
CA GLN A 53 6.51 -7.03 -9.27
C GLN A 53 5.44 -7.63 -10.20
N PHE A 54 4.16 -7.45 -9.87
CA PHE A 54 3.05 -8.01 -10.65
C PHE A 54 2.42 -7.02 -11.63
N ASP A 55 2.94 -5.81 -11.71
CA ASP A 55 2.41 -4.71 -12.51
C ASP A 55 0.93 -4.45 -12.22
N LEU A 56 0.65 -4.16 -10.95
CA LEU A 56 -0.67 -3.78 -10.46
C LEU A 56 -0.73 -2.26 -10.30
N THR A 57 -1.95 -1.73 -10.34
CA THR A 57 -2.22 -0.33 -9.96
C THR A 57 -2.45 -0.30 -8.45
N ALA A 58 -1.79 0.61 -7.75
CA ALA A 58 -1.90 0.75 -6.29
C ALA A 58 -2.11 2.21 -5.87
N ILE A 59 -2.82 2.42 -4.76
CA ILE A 59 -2.94 3.72 -4.09
C ILE A 59 -2.88 3.54 -2.57
N SER A 60 -2.31 4.51 -1.86
CA SER A 60 -2.29 4.56 -0.39
C SER A 60 -3.14 5.73 0.09
N LEU A 61 -4.06 5.45 1.01
CA LEU A 61 -4.93 6.44 1.64
C LEU A 61 -4.51 6.65 3.09
N SER A 62 -4.57 7.88 3.60
CA SER A 62 -4.32 8.14 5.01
C SER A 62 -5.44 7.58 5.87
N MET A 63 -5.11 6.81 6.91
CA MET A 63 -6.09 6.34 7.88
C MET A 63 -6.40 7.43 8.91
N PRO A 64 -7.68 7.68 9.22
CA PRO A 64 -8.08 8.69 10.20
C PRO A 64 -7.73 8.27 11.63
N GLU A 65 -7.67 9.24 12.53
CA GLU A 65 -7.53 9.05 14.00
C GLU A 65 -6.30 8.26 14.47
N MET A 66 -5.30 8.09 13.61
CA MET A 66 -4.05 7.44 14.00
C MET A 66 -3.15 8.43 14.75
N SER A 67 -2.59 8.01 15.89
CA SER A 67 -1.64 8.82 16.67
C SER A 67 -0.38 9.18 15.88
N LEU A 68 -0.01 8.34 14.90
CA LEU A 68 1.02 8.58 13.90
C LEU A 68 0.47 8.24 12.52
N PRO A 69 0.89 8.92 11.44
CA PRO A 69 0.37 8.64 10.09
C PRO A 69 0.55 7.17 9.69
N ALA A 70 -0.54 6.55 9.25
CA ALA A 70 -0.55 5.19 8.71
C ALA A 70 -1.42 5.14 7.45
N GLY A 71 -1.03 4.28 6.51
CA GLY A 71 -1.68 4.17 5.21
C GLY A 71 -2.52 2.90 5.05
N LEU A 72 -3.67 3.03 4.40
CA LEU A 72 -4.44 1.93 3.84
C LEU A 72 -4.16 1.84 2.33
N MET A 73 -3.53 0.76 1.91
CA MET A 73 -3.20 0.50 0.51
C MET A 73 -4.29 -0.31 -0.18
N LEU A 74 -4.62 0.09 -1.41
CA LEU A 74 -5.58 -0.56 -2.28
C LEU A 74 -4.89 -0.97 -3.59
N PHE A 75 -5.00 -2.24 -3.99
CA PHE A 75 -4.51 -2.74 -5.28
C PHE A 75 -5.64 -3.06 -6.23
N ALA A 76 -5.45 -2.73 -7.51
CA ALA A 76 -6.28 -3.20 -8.61
C ALA A 76 -5.41 -3.78 -9.72
N ARG A 77 -6.04 -4.52 -10.62
CA ARG A 77 -5.36 -5.07 -11.81
C ARG A 77 -4.85 -3.95 -12.72
N ARG A 78 -3.81 -4.23 -13.50
CA ARG A 78 -3.28 -3.35 -14.55
C ARG A 78 -4.41 -2.71 -15.36
N GLY A 79 -4.37 -1.39 -15.56
CA GLY A 79 -5.30 -0.65 -16.39
C GLY A 79 -6.66 -0.34 -15.73
N HIS A 80 -6.81 -0.62 -14.44
CA HIS A 80 -8.01 -0.30 -13.67
C HIS A 80 -7.90 1.01 -12.87
N ASP A 81 -6.96 1.89 -13.21
CA ASP A 81 -6.63 3.12 -12.48
C ASP A 81 -7.85 3.98 -12.17
N ARG A 82 -8.71 4.25 -13.16
CA ARG A 82 -9.94 5.03 -12.95
C ARG A 82 -10.90 4.37 -11.97
N ARG A 83 -11.01 3.04 -12.02
CA ARG A 83 -11.85 2.27 -11.11
C ARG A 83 -11.27 2.29 -9.71
N LEU A 84 -9.96 2.10 -9.57
CA LEU A 84 -9.26 2.16 -8.29
C LEU A 84 -9.44 3.54 -7.64
N LEU A 85 -9.22 4.62 -8.39
CA LEU A 85 -9.40 5.99 -7.90
C LEU A 85 -10.84 6.29 -7.48
N SER A 86 -11.84 5.78 -8.23
CA SER A 86 -13.24 5.92 -7.83
C SER A 86 -13.55 5.20 -6.51
N ILE A 87 -12.99 4.02 -6.29
CA ILE A 87 -13.15 3.27 -5.03
C ILE A 87 -12.41 4.00 -3.91
N ALA A 88 -11.19 4.46 -4.17
CA ALA A 88 -10.36 5.18 -3.22
C ALA A 88 -11.06 6.45 -2.71
N ALA A 89 -11.63 7.25 -3.61
CA ALA A 89 -12.40 8.44 -3.24
C ALA A 89 -13.62 8.11 -2.36
N ALA A 90 -14.30 7.00 -2.62
CA ALA A 90 -15.40 6.54 -1.78
C ALA A 90 -14.93 6.12 -0.37
N VAL A 91 -13.75 5.48 -0.28
CA VAL A 91 -13.13 5.11 1.01
C VAL A 91 -12.69 6.35 1.79
N GLU A 92 -12.06 7.33 1.14
CA GLU A 92 -11.69 8.59 1.78
C GLU A 92 -12.91 9.36 2.32
N GLU A 93 -14.02 9.36 1.57
CA GLU A 93 -15.28 9.94 2.04
C GLU A 93 -15.80 9.25 3.30
N LEU A 94 -15.71 7.91 3.37
CA LEU A 94 -16.09 7.17 4.57
C LEU A 94 -15.19 7.51 5.76
N PHE A 95 -13.88 7.62 5.54
CA PHE A 95 -12.94 8.04 6.60
C PHE A 95 -13.27 9.42 7.12
N ARG A 96 -13.55 10.39 6.24
CA ARG A 96 -13.91 11.76 6.63
C ARG A 96 -15.20 11.82 7.46
N ARG A 97 -16.16 10.94 7.21
CA ARG A 97 -17.44 10.88 7.95
C ARG A 97 -17.33 10.19 9.30
N ALA A 98 -16.35 9.31 9.44
CA ALA A 98 -16.12 8.54 10.66
C ALA A 98 -15.23 9.28 11.68
N SER A 99 -14.64 10.41 11.28
CA SER A 99 -13.78 11.28 12.11
C SER A 99 -14.55 12.45 12.74
#